data_AF-A0A923IUD6-F1
#
_entry.id   AF-A0A923IUD6-F1
#
_cell.length_a   1.000
_cell.length_b   1.000
_cell.length_c   1.000
_cell.angle_alpha   90.00
_cell.angle_beta   90.00
_cell.angle_gamma   90.00
#
_symmetry.space_group_name_H-M   'P 1'
#
loop_
_entity.id
_entity.type
_entity.pdbx_description
1 polymer ?
#
loop_
_entity_poly.entity_id
_entity_poly.type
_entity_poly.pdbx_seq_one_letter_code
_entity_poly.pdbx_strand_id
1 'polypeptide(L)'
;MEKFPLSTSGLQDLISEMHALPDAQLGQQAESIGNDFSAWIIEHFILDESQINFLHAIDERFIARAATDCKYFLGNRLPISLVKEAQAQRAEPEEGEDRGKLLDLDKKTSSSFSAANGFASSEELIFTISYQNPV
;
A
#
# COMPACT_ATOMS: atom_id res chain seq x y z
N MET A 1 -3.26 -14.19 11.75
CA MET A 1 -1.98 -13.47 11.57
C MET A 1 -1.98 -12.34 12.59
N GLU A 2 -0.79 -11.92 13.05
CA GLU A 2 -0.69 -10.71 13.88
C GLU A 2 -0.86 -9.48 12.99
N LYS A 3 -1.30 -8.36 13.59
CA LYS A 3 -1.39 -7.08 12.87
C LYS A 3 -0.03 -6.41 12.84
N PHE A 4 0.28 -5.74 11.74
CA PHE A 4 1.52 -5.02 11.55
C PHE A 4 1.35 -3.52 11.75
N PRO A 5 2.38 -2.78 12.18
CA PRO A 5 2.32 -1.32 12.17
C PRO A 5 2.15 -0.81 10.73
N LEU A 6 1.33 0.22 10.52
CA LEU A 6 1.26 0.90 9.21
C LEU A 6 2.54 1.71 8.99
N SER A 7 3.63 1.04 8.63
CA SER A 7 4.94 1.61 8.32
C SER A 7 5.56 0.87 7.12
N THR A 8 6.63 1.44 6.55
CA THR A 8 7.38 0.76 5.47
C THR A 8 7.87 -0.62 5.90
N SER A 9 8.38 -0.76 7.13
CA SER A 9 8.83 -2.06 7.65
C SER A 9 7.66 -3.01 7.91
N GLY A 10 6.56 -2.53 8.50
CA GLY A 10 5.41 -3.37 8.80
C GLY A 10 4.71 -3.90 7.56
N LEU A 11 4.62 -3.10 6.48
CA LEU A 11 4.15 -3.60 5.19
C LEU A 11 5.11 -4.66 4.62
N GLN A 12 6.42 -4.44 4.69
CA GLN A 12 7.39 -5.39 4.16
C GLN A 12 7.34 -6.73 4.89
N ASP A 13 7.17 -6.70 6.22
CA ASP A 13 7.00 -7.90 7.05
C ASP A 13 5.71 -8.64 6.69
N LEU A 14 4.59 -7.91 6.54
CA LEU A 14 3.32 -8.48 6.09
C LEU A 14 3.42 -9.14 4.71
N ILE A 15 4.01 -8.44 3.73
CA ILE A 15 4.21 -8.97 2.37
C ILE A 15 5.12 -10.21 2.39
N SER A 16 6.16 -10.21 3.21
CA SER A 16 7.01 -11.39 3.39
C SER A 16 6.24 -12.58 3.97
N GLU A 17 5.34 -12.35 4.93
CA GLU A 17 4.49 -13.42 5.48
C GLU A 17 3.50 -13.94 4.43
N MET A 18 2.85 -13.03 3.69
CA MET A 18 1.94 -13.40 2.61
C MET A 18 2.66 -14.20 1.51
N HIS A 19 3.85 -13.77 1.12
CA HIS A 19 4.67 -14.47 0.13
C HIS A 19 5.30 -15.76 0.68
N ALA A 20 5.15 -16.09 1.96
CA ALA A 20 5.48 -17.41 2.48
C ALA A 20 4.29 -18.39 2.41
N LEU A 21 3.07 -17.90 2.18
CA LEU A 21 1.86 -18.73 2.13
C LEU A 21 1.85 -19.65 0.90
N PRO A 22 1.20 -20.83 0.99
CA PRO A 22 0.87 -21.64 -0.19
C PRO A 22 -0.06 -20.90 -1.15
N ASP A 23 0.04 -21.21 -2.45
CA ASP A 23 -0.68 -20.48 -3.51
C ASP A 23 -2.19 -20.40 -3.30
N ALA A 24 -2.82 -21.46 -2.77
CA ALA A 24 -4.25 -21.44 -2.47
C ALA A 24 -4.62 -20.42 -1.38
N GLN A 25 -3.78 -20.27 -0.35
CA GLN A 25 -3.99 -19.32 0.74
C GLN A 25 -3.64 -17.89 0.31
N LEU A 26 -2.56 -17.72 -0.46
CA LEU A 26 -2.21 -16.44 -1.06
C LEU A 26 -3.31 -15.93 -2.01
N GLY A 27 -3.89 -16.83 -2.80
CA GLY A 27 -5.04 -16.53 -3.66
C GLY A 27 -6.25 -16.05 -2.86
N GLN A 28 -6.54 -16.67 -1.70
CA GLN A 28 -7.61 -16.20 -0.81
C GLN A 28 -7.34 -14.79 -0.28
N GLN A 29 -6.10 -14.48 0.11
CA GLN A 29 -5.72 -13.14 0.57
C GLN A 29 -5.86 -12.09 -0.55
N ALA A 30 -5.40 -12.43 -1.76
CA ALA A 30 -5.56 -11.56 -2.93
C ALA A 30 -7.05 -11.32 -3.28
N GLU A 31 -7.90 -12.35 -3.19
CA GLU A 31 -9.34 -12.21 -3.37
C GLU A 31 -9.99 -11.35 -2.27
N SER A 32 -9.61 -11.53 -1.00
CA SER A 32 -10.08 -10.69 0.10
C SER A 32 -9.78 -9.22 -0.12
N ILE A 33 -8.56 -8.89 -0.59
CA ILE A 33 -8.19 -7.53 -0.99
C ILE A 33 -9.11 -6.99 -2.10
N GLY A 34 -9.37 -7.79 -3.13
CA GLY A 34 -10.24 -7.40 -4.24
C GLY A 34 -11.70 -7.17 -3.84
N ASN A 35 -12.18 -7.89 -2.84
CA ASN A 35 -13.56 -7.81 -2.35
C ASN A 35 -13.78 -6.60 -1.42
N ASP A 36 -12.88 -6.39 -0.47
CA ASP A 36 -12.95 -5.27 0.47
C ASP A 36 -11.55 -4.87 0.94
N PHE A 37 -10.92 -3.97 0.18
CA PHE A 37 -9.59 -3.47 0.47
C PHE A 37 -9.51 -2.77 1.82
N SER A 38 -10.51 -1.98 2.18
CA SER A 38 -10.51 -1.22 3.44
C SER A 38 -10.60 -2.16 4.64
N ALA A 39 -11.48 -3.15 4.60
CA ALA A 39 -11.56 -4.17 5.64
C ALA A 39 -10.25 -4.98 5.74
N TRP A 40 -9.65 -5.35 4.60
CA TRP A 40 -8.38 -6.08 4.58
C TRP A 40 -7.25 -5.27 5.24
N ILE A 41 -7.16 -3.96 4.96
CA ILE A 41 -6.17 -3.08 5.59
C ILE A 41 -6.41 -2.98 7.10
N ILE A 42 -7.67 -2.84 7.55
CA ILE A 42 -8.03 -2.80 8.97
C ILE A 42 -7.70 -4.12 9.67
N GLU A 43 -7.86 -5.26 9.00
CA GLU A 43 -7.56 -6.58 9.55
C GLU A 43 -6.05 -6.80 9.73
N HIS A 44 -5.22 -6.32 8.81
CA HIS A 44 -3.79 -6.61 8.79
C HIS A 44 -2.90 -5.52 9.40
N PHE A 45 -3.41 -4.30 9.56
CA PHE A 45 -2.65 -3.19 10.14
C PHE A 45 -3.20 -2.71 11.48
N ILE A 46 -2.29 -2.29 12.35
CA ILE A 46 -2.61 -1.53 13.57
C ILE A 46 -2.90 -0.09 13.15
N LEU A 47 -4.16 0.30 13.26
CA LEU A 47 -4.66 1.62 12.90
C LEU A 47 -5.31 2.30 14.10
N ASP A 48 -5.09 3.61 14.22
CA ASP A 48 -5.87 4.44 15.13
C ASP A 48 -7.21 4.86 14.49
N GLU A 49 -8.12 5.41 15.29
CA GLU A 49 -9.47 5.80 14.83
C GLU A 49 -9.42 6.86 13.72
N SER A 50 -8.44 7.77 13.76
CA SER A 50 -8.26 8.79 12.72
C SER A 50 -7.85 8.18 11.38
N GLN A 51 -7.04 7.11 11.40
CA GLN A 51 -6.62 6.37 10.21
C GLN A 51 -7.76 5.54 9.62
N ILE A 52 -8.60 4.93 10.47
CA ILE A 52 -9.80 4.21 10.03
C ILE A 52 -10.78 5.19 9.38
N ASN A 53 -11.04 6.35 10.01
CA ASN A 53 -11.90 7.38 9.45
C ASN A 53 -11.37 7.91 8.12
N PHE A 54 -10.05 8.12 8.02
CA PHE A 54 -9.42 8.50 6.76
C PHE A 54 -9.63 7.45 5.67
N LEU A 55 -9.43 6.16 5.97
CA LEU A 55 -9.64 5.07 5.03
C LEU A 55 -11.09 5.01 4.50
N HIS A 56 -12.07 5.30 5.35
CA HIS A 56 -13.48 5.39 4.97
C HIS A 56 -13.83 6.67 4.19
N ALA A 57 -13.01 7.72 4.29
CA ALA A 57 -13.19 8.98 3.57
C ALA A 57 -12.51 9.01 2.20
N ILE A 58 -11.63 8.04 1.89
CA ILE A 58 -10.98 7.93 0.58
C ILE A 58 -12.03 7.69 -0.51
N ASP A 59 -11.84 8.34 -1.66
CA ASP A 59 -12.69 8.17 -2.83
C ASP A 59 -12.77 6.69 -3.27
N GLU A 60 -13.99 6.19 -3.46
CA GLU A 60 -14.22 4.78 -3.81
C GLU A 60 -13.49 4.35 -5.09
N ARG A 61 -13.25 5.26 -6.04
CA ARG A 61 -12.51 4.95 -7.28
C ARG A 61 -11.04 4.69 -6.97
N PHE A 62 -10.48 5.40 -6.01
CA PHE A 62 -9.13 5.14 -5.52
C PHE A 62 -9.09 3.78 -4.81
N ILE A 63 -10.03 3.50 -3.91
CA ILE A 63 -10.12 2.21 -3.21
C ILE A 63 -10.24 1.05 -4.21
N ALA A 64 -11.13 1.16 -5.20
CA ALA A 64 -11.29 0.13 -6.23
C ALA A 64 -10.02 -0.09 -7.05
N ARG A 65 -9.28 0.99 -7.35
CA ARG A 65 -8.00 0.92 -8.05
C ARG A 65 -6.93 0.25 -7.18
N ALA A 66 -6.81 0.65 -5.91
CA ALA A 66 -5.89 0.05 -4.95
C ALA A 66 -6.19 -1.43 -4.74
N ALA A 67 -7.47 -1.81 -4.60
CA ALA A 67 -7.91 -3.20 -4.49
C ALA A 67 -7.47 -4.04 -5.70
N THR A 68 -7.72 -3.54 -6.91
CA THR A 68 -7.38 -4.23 -8.16
C THR A 68 -5.87 -4.42 -8.29
N ASP A 69 -5.10 -3.35 -8.08
CA ASP A 69 -3.65 -3.40 -8.21
C ASP A 69 -3.04 -4.27 -7.10
N CYS A 70 -3.41 -4.11 -5.83
CA CYS A 70 -2.91 -4.95 -4.74
C CYS A 70 -3.25 -6.43 -4.91
N LYS A 71 -4.47 -6.76 -5.36
CA LYS A 71 -4.85 -8.15 -5.66
C LYS A 71 -3.93 -8.76 -6.71
N TYR A 72 -3.67 -8.04 -7.80
CA TYR A 72 -2.77 -8.51 -8.85
C TYR A 72 -1.34 -8.67 -8.34
N PHE A 73 -0.80 -7.66 -7.66
CA PHE A 73 0.58 -7.69 -7.17
C PHE A 73 0.79 -8.79 -6.13
N LEU A 74 -0.09 -8.90 -5.14
CA LEU A 74 0.00 -9.92 -4.11
C LEU A 74 -0.18 -11.34 -4.69
N GLY A 75 -1.17 -11.54 -5.55
CA GLY A 75 -1.46 -12.84 -6.17
C GLY A 75 -0.32 -13.35 -7.05
N ASN A 76 0.47 -12.45 -7.65
CA ASN A 76 1.63 -12.78 -8.47
C ASN A 76 2.97 -12.69 -7.71
N ARG A 77 2.93 -12.49 -6.39
CA ARG A 77 4.12 -12.32 -5.52
C ARG A 77 5.04 -11.19 -5.98
N LEU A 78 4.44 -10.12 -6.51
CA LEU A 78 5.16 -8.93 -6.96
C LEU A 78 5.42 -7.97 -5.80
N PRO A 79 6.47 -7.14 -5.88
CA PRO A 79 6.80 -6.16 -4.83
C PRO A 79 5.70 -5.12 -4.62
N ILE A 80 5.37 -4.87 -3.36
CA ILE A 80 4.50 -3.78 -2.89
C ILE A 80 5.26 -3.00 -1.82
N SER A 81 5.36 -1.68 -1.95
CA SER A 81 6.08 -0.82 -1.01
C SER A 81 5.23 0.36 -0.53
N LEU A 82 5.56 0.87 0.66
CA LEU A 82 4.93 2.03 1.28
C LEU A 82 6.00 3.06 1.62
N VAL A 83 5.88 4.25 1.03
CA VAL A 83 6.71 5.40 1.32
C VAL A 83 5.89 6.39 2.14
N LYS A 84 6.33 6.66 3.36
CA LYS A 84 5.81 7.77 4.15
C LYS A 84 6.80 8.92 4.03
N GLU A 85 6.41 10.00 3.35
CA GLU A 85 7.23 11.19 3.35
C GLU A 85 7.25 11.78 4.76
N ALA A 86 8.44 11.98 5.31
CA ALA A 86 8.58 12.55 6.64
C ALA A 86 7.90 13.92 6.65
N GLN A 87 7.03 14.16 7.64
CA GLN A 87 6.65 15.51 8.02
C GLN A 87 7.97 16.24 8.30
N ALA A 88 8.42 17.06 7.35
CA ALA A 88 9.68 17.78 7.48
C ALA A 88 9.57 18.64 8.73
N GLN A 89 10.26 18.24 9.81
CA GLN A 89 10.58 18.94 11.06
C GLN A 89 10.14 20.42 11.11
N ARG A 90 8.84 20.67 11.12
CA ARG A 90 8.22 21.98 11.21
C ARG A 90 7.04 21.80 12.13
N ALA A 91 6.99 22.69 13.12
CA ALA A 91 6.13 22.67 14.29
C ALA A 91 4.81 21.91 14.08
N GLU A 92 4.49 21.08 15.08
CA GLU A 92 3.18 20.44 15.20
C GLU A 92 2.10 21.44 14.79
N PRO A 93 1.19 21.08 13.87
CA PRO A 93 0.10 21.98 13.50
C PRO A 93 -0.62 22.41 14.79
N GLU A 94 -0.89 23.71 14.92
CA GLU A 94 -1.75 24.20 15.99
C GLU A 94 -3.08 23.43 15.96
N GLU A 95 -3.64 23.14 17.14
CA GLU A 95 -4.90 22.38 17.28
C GLU A 95 -5.97 22.93 16.31
N GLY A 96 -6.26 22.20 15.24
CA GLY A 96 -7.33 22.53 14.28
C GLY A 96 -6.94 22.61 12.80
N GLU A 97 -5.65 22.59 12.43
CA GLU A 97 -5.25 22.60 11.01
C GLU A 97 -5.07 21.19 10.43
N ASP A 98 -6.10 20.67 9.76
CA ASP A 98 -5.95 19.51 8.88
C ASP A 98 -5.22 19.95 7.61
N ARG A 99 -3.92 19.66 7.54
CA ARG A 99 -3.07 19.94 6.36
C ARG A 99 -3.44 19.11 5.13
N GLY A 100 -4.43 18.20 5.21
CA GLY A 100 -4.83 17.34 4.11
C GLY A 100 -3.77 16.26 3.82
N LYS A 101 -4.13 15.00 4.08
CA LYS A 101 -3.31 13.85 3.69
C LYS A 101 -3.50 13.57 2.20
N LEU A 102 -2.40 13.40 1.48
CA LEU A 102 -2.39 12.92 0.11
C LEU A 102 -1.95 11.46 0.11
N LEU A 103 -2.67 10.65 -0.66
CA LEU A 103 -2.38 9.24 -0.87
C LEU A 103 -2.22 9.01 -2.36
N ASP A 104 -1.00 8.71 -2.78
CA ASP A 104 -0.65 8.39 -4.14
C ASP A 104 -0.45 6.88 -4.30
N LEU A 105 -0.81 6.37 -5.47
CA LEU A 105 -0.64 4.98 -5.87
C LEU A 105 0.06 4.92 -7.21
N ASP A 106 1.36 4.61 -7.17
CA ASP A 106 2.22 4.54 -8.34
C ASP A 106 2.49 3.10 -8.74
N LYS A 107 2.51 2.85 -10.05
CA LYS A 107 2.98 1.60 -10.64
C LYS A 107 4.21 1.86 -11.48
N LYS A 108 5.29 1.16 -11.15
CA LYS A 108 6.55 1.25 -11.89
C LYS A 108 6.78 -0.04 -12.64
N THR A 109 6.80 0.06 -13.97
CA THR A 109 7.16 -1.05 -14.86
C THR A 109 8.51 -0.74 -15.50
N SER A 110 9.43 -1.69 -15.46
CA SER A 110 10.73 -1.61 -16.12
C SER A 110 10.94 -2.84 -16.98
N SER A 111 11.30 -2.64 -18.24
CA SER A 111 11.62 -3.73 -19.15
C SER A 111 12.98 -3.49 -19.79
N SER A 112 13.79 -4.55 -19.89
CA SER A 112 15.09 -4.51 -20.54
C SER A 112 15.25 -5.69 -21.48
N PHE A 113 16.03 -5.49 -22.54
CA PHE A 113 16.41 -6.55 -23.46
C PHE A 113 17.92 -6.52 -23.66
N SER A 114 18.55 -7.70 -23.62
CA SER A 114 19.91 -7.86 -24.10
C SER A 114 20.03 -9.14 -24.93
N ALA A 115 20.94 -9.15 -25.90
CA ALA A 115 21.19 -10.34 -26.72
C ALA A 115 21.68 -11.54 -25.89
N ALA A 116 22.27 -11.29 -24.71
CA ALA A 116 22.78 -12.32 -23.81
C ALA A 116 21.72 -12.86 -22.84
N ASN A 117 20.84 -12.00 -22.31
CA ASN A 117 19.90 -12.34 -21.24
C ASN A 117 18.43 -12.35 -21.69
N GLY A 118 18.17 -12.07 -22.97
CA GLY A 118 16.82 -11.98 -23.52
C GLY A 118 16.06 -10.79 -22.95
N PHE A 119 14.72 -10.89 -22.97
CA PHE A 119 13.82 -9.89 -22.43
C PHE A 119 13.56 -10.17 -20.94
N ALA A 120 13.64 -9.12 -20.12
CA ALA A 120 13.26 -9.14 -18.72
C ALA A 120 12.30 -7.98 -18.42
N SER A 121 11.29 -8.23 -17.58
CA SER A 121 10.36 -7.22 -17.10
C SER A 121 10.20 -7.32 -15.59
N SER A 122 10.01 -6.17 -14.94
CA SER A 122 9.78 -6.05 -13.51
C SER A 122 8.71 -4.99 -13.28
N GLU A 123 7.87 -5.23 -12.28
CA GLU A 123 6.79 -4.35 -11.86
C GLU A 123 6.90 -4.12 -10.35
N GLU A 124 6.55 -2.92 -9.89
CA GLU A 124 6.47 -2.55 -8.48
C GLU A 124 5.25 -1.65 -8.25
N LEU A 125 4.52 -1.91 -7.16
CA LEU A 125 3.41 -1.07 -6.69
C LEU A 125 3.87 -0.26 -5.48
N ILE A 126 3.71 1.05 -5.53
CA ILE A 126 4.22 1.97 -4.50
C ILE A 126 3.06 2.82 -3.98
N PHE A 127 2.78 2.72 -2.68
CA PHE A 127 1.90 3.65 -1.98
C PHE A 127 2.74 4.77 -1.40
N THR A 128 2.36 6.03 -1.66
CA THR A 128 3.02 7.19 -1.05
C THR A 128 2.02 7.96 -0.21
N ILE A 129 2.36 8.22 1.06
CA ILE A 129 1.61 9.11 1.95
C ILE A 129 2.42 10.39 2.10
N SER A 130 1.85 11.49 1.61
CA SER A 130 2.41 12.84 1.71
C SER A 130 1.39 13.80 2.34
N TYR A 131 1.81 15.01 2.66
CA TYR A 131 0.99 16.02 3.34
C TYR A 131 1.05 17.31 2.54
N GLN A 132 -0.08 18.01 2.37
CA GLN A 132 -0.02 19.30 1.68
C GLN A 132 0.78 20.29 2.53
N ASN A 133 1.69 21.01 1.88
CA ASN A 133 2.27 22.21 2.49
C ASN A 133 1.18 23.28 2.53
N PRO A 134 0.95 23.95 3.67
CA PRO A 134 0.13 25.14 3.68
C PRO A 134 0.77 26.17 2.73
N VAL A 135 -0.06 26.74 1.84
CA VAL A 135 0.33 27.77 0.86
C VAL A 135 0.49 29.12 1.56
#